data_AF-A0A4Y2UQN7-F1
#
_entry.id   AF-A0A4Y2UQN7-F1
#
_cell.length_a   1.000
_cell.length_b   1.000
_cell.length_c   1.000
_cell.angle_alpha   90.00
_cell.angle_beta   90.00
_cell.angle_gamma   90.00
#
_symmetry.space_group_name_H-M   'P 1'
#
loop_
_entity.id
_entity.type
_entity.pdbx_description
1 polymer ?
#
loop_
_entity_poly.entity_id
_entity_poly.type
_entity_poly.pdbx_seq_one_letter_code
_entity_poly.pdbx_strand_id
1 'polypeptide(L)'
;MMRQLSLELINNIPSQALVLYTDGSKSDSGRTGSGVYAKAEDGLVFRCRFRNPDNCSVFRSELLAIREALNFALHFENSDIYVLTDSKSSIQYLKNWPEIREKTGQEVVSKIATLSQKSRVCFQWIPSHVGVFGNEEADVLAKEGSALPSASSSELFTSEIYSIHKAIANSTWRNPPTHDWYAGNRPGLSLQSVGTRSAKTALDRLRSGHIKSLKFIDKEKTFSSCPCSCPDSPAHIIDCIGASTR
;
A
#
# COMPACT_ATOMS: atom_id res chain seq x y z
N MET A 1 23.55 -9.02 -14.39
CA MET A 1 24.41 -8.71 -13.22
C MET A 1 23.71 -9.04 -11.90
N MET A 2 22.53 -8.46 -11.60
CA MET A 2 21.82 -8.69 -10.33
C MET A 2 21.51 -10.16 -10.04
N ARG A 3 20.96 -10.91 -11.02
CA ARG A 3 20.70 -12.36 -10.88
C ARG A 3 21.92 -13.15 -10.43
N GLN A 4 23.07 -12.91 -11.08
CA GLN A 4 24.31 -13.62 -10.81
C GLN A 4 24.78 -13.39 -9.36
N LEU A 5 24.79 -12.13 -8.91
CA LEU A 5 25.14 -11.78 -7.53
C LEU A 5 24.19 -12.40 -6.51
N SER A 6 22.89 -12.48 -6.83
CA SER A 6 21.91 -13.13 -5.95
C SER A 6 22.17 -14.63 -5.86
N LEU A 7 22.45 -15.30 -6.98
CA LEU A 7 22.77 -16.73 -6.99
C LEU A 7 24.08 -17.01 -6.25
N GLU A 8 25.11 -16.19 -6.43
CA GLU A 8 26.37 -16.30 -5.66
C GLU A 8 26.13 -16.16 -4.16
N LEU A 9 25.31 -15.18 -3.75
CA LEU A 9 24.96 -15.00 -2.35
C LEU A 9 24.19 -16.20 -1.80
N ILE A 10 23.21 -16.73 -2.55
CA ILE A 10 22.42 -17.90 -2.18
C ILE A 10 23.31 -19.14 -2.08
N ASN A 11 24.25 -19.32 -3.00
CA ASN A 11 25.19 -20.45 -3.00
C ASN A 11 26.18 -20.40 -1.82
N ASN A 12 26.37 -19.23 -1.19
CA ASN A 12 27.19 -19.08 0.01
C ASN A 12 26.40 -19.35 1.31
N ILE A 13 25.09 -19.60 1.22
CA ILE A 13 24.29 -20.04 2.38
C ILE A 13 24.70 -21.47 2.73
N PRO A 14 24.92 -21.81 4.02
CA PRO A 14 25.29 -23.17 4.42
C PRO A 14 24.25 -24.20 3.94
N SER A 15 24.70 -25.35 3.42
CA SER A 15 23.80 -26.35 2.82
C SER A 15 22.78 -26.92 3.82
N GLN A 16 23.17 -27.03 5.09
CA GLN A 16 22.32 -27.48 6.19
C GLN A 16 21.31 -26.43 6.69
N ALA A 17 21.34 -25.22 6.14
CA ALA A 17 20.44 -24.15 6.54
C ALA A 17 19.07 -24.31 5.88
N LEU A 18 18.02 -23.92 6.60
CA LEU A 18 16.68 -23.81 6.06
C LEU A 18 16.54 -22.50 5.28
N VAL A 19 16.37 -22.61 3.96
CA VAL A 19 16.20 -21.45 3.06
C VAL A 19 14.73 -21.27 2.70
N LEU A 20 14.19 -20.12 3.07
CA LEU A 20 12.79 -19.74 2.92
C LEU A 20 12.68 -18.53 1.99
N TYR A 21 11.82 -18.61 1.00
CA TYR A 21 11.48 -17.51 0.09
C TYR A 21 10.06 -17.05 0.38
N THR A 22 9.83 -15.74 0.41
CA THR A 22 8.53 -15.15 0.77
C THR A 22 8.15 -14.04 -0.18
N ASP A 23 6.87 -13.96 -0.51
CA ASP A 23 6.32 -12.89 -1.36
C ASP A 23 4.88 -12.53 -0.96
N GLY A 24 4.48 -11.28 -1.22
CA GLY A 24 3.13 -10.76 -1.01
C GLY A 24 2.54 -10.16 -2.30
N SER A 25 1.33 -10.61 -2.66
CA SER A 25 0.66 -10.17 -3.87
C SER A 25 -0.61 -9.36 -3.58
N LYS A 26 -0.89 -8.39 -4.44
CA LYS A 26 -2.17 -7.67 -4.52
C LYS A 26 -2.60 -7.54 -5.97
N SER A 27 -3.77 -8.07 -6.29
CA SER A 27 -4.40 -7.91 -7.59
C SER A 27 -5.04 -6.52 -7.75
N ASP A 28 -5.33 -6.15 -9.00
CA ASP A 28 -6.04 -4.91 -9.34
C ASP A 28 -7.44 -4.82 -8.72
N SER A 29 -8.07 -5.98 -8.48
CA SER A 29 -9.37 -6.09 -7.80
C SER A 29 -9.30 -5.86 -6.30
N GLY A 30 -8.11 -5.63 -5.73
CA GLY A 30 -7.88 -5.46 -4.31
C GLY A 30 -7.70 -6.76 -3.53
N ARG A 31 -7.91 -7.94 -4.15
CA ARG A 31 -7.64 -9.24 -3.54
C ARG A 31 -6.14 -9.41 -3.29
N THR A 32 -5.77 -9.93 -2.13
CA THR A 32 -4.38 -10.00 -1.68
C THR A 32 -4.02 -11.39 -1.18
N GLY A 33 -2.77 -11.79 -1.30
CA GLY A 33 -2.30 -13.12 -0.88
C GLY A 33 -0.84 -13.12 -0.52
N SER A 34 -0.41 -14.19 0.13
CA SER A 34 0.97 -14.40 0.56
C SER A 34 1.43 -15.80 0.13
N GLY A 35 2.71 -15.89 -0.24
CA GLY A 35 3.34 -17.12 -0.70
C GLY A 35 4.64 -17.38 0.06
N VAL A 36 4.88 -18.65 0.39
CA VAL A 36 6.12 -19.14 0.98
C VAL A 36 6.59 -20.37 0.23
N TYR A 37 7.84 -20.35 -0.22
CA TYR A 37 8.51 -21.49 -0.82
C TYR A 37 9.76 -21.85 -0.01
N ALA A 38 9.94 -23.12 0.32
CA ALA A 38 11.15 -23.64 0.94
C ALA A 38 11.56 -24.94 0.27
N LYS A 39 12.86 -25.19 0.20
CA LYS A 39 13.41 -26.48 -0.18
C LYS A 39 14.57 -26.81 0.75
N ALA A 40 14.45 -27.93 1.45
CA ALA A 40 15.52 -28.47 2.28
C ALA A 40 16.37 -29.47 1.47
N GLU A 41 17.56 -29.79 1.99
CA GLU A 41 18.55 -30.65 1.35
C GLU A 41 18.09 -32.12 1.23
N ASP A 42 17.27 -32.59 2.17
CA ASP A 42 16.65 -33.92 2.18
C ASP A 42 15.55 -34.12 1.12
N GLY A 43 15.30 -33.09 0.30
CA GLY A 43 14.26 -33.09 -0.73
C GLY A 43 12.89 -32.65 -0.22
N LEU A 44 12.74 -32.28 1.07
CA LEU A 44 11.52 -31.71 1.58
C LEU A 44 11.26 -30.36 0.90
N VAL A 45 10.10 -30.26 0.24
CA VAL A 45 9.63 -29.03 -0.39
C VAL A 45 8.42 -28.53 0.38
N PHE A 46 8.50 -27.31 0.88
CA PHE A 46 7.39 -26.60 1.49
C PHE A 46 6.85 -25.54 0.54
N ARG A 47 5.54 -25.58 0.30
CA ARG A 47 4.81 -24.60 -0.49
C ARG A 47 3.59 -24.20 0.30
N CYS A 48 3.52 -22.95 0.70
CA CYS A 48 2.35 -22.40 1.37
C CYS A 48 1.83 -21.21 0.58
N ARG A 49 0.53 -21.20 0.35
CA ARG A 49 -0.21 -20.05 -0.17
C ARG A 49 -1.41 -19.83 0.71
N PHE A 50 -1.73 -18.58 1.00
CA PHE A 50 -2.93 -18.26 1.76
C PHE A 50 -3.48 -16.90 1.36
N ARG A 51 -4.78 -16.75 1.64
CA ARG A 51 -5.53 -15.57 1.29
C ARG A 51 -5.51 -14.57 2.44
N ASN A 52 -5.20 -13.33 2.10
CA ASN A 52 -5.24 -12.20 3.02
C ASN A 52 -6.57 -11.44 2.89
N PRO A 53 -6.90 -10.54 3.85
CA PRO A 53 -8.08 -9.70 3.74
C PRO A 53 -8.00 -8.82 2.49
N ASP A 54 -9.15 -8.60 1.85
CA ASP A 54 -9.18 -7.71 0.69
C ASP A 54 -8.69 -6.32 1.06
N ASN A 55 -7.97 -5.71 0.13
CA ASN A 55 -7.34 -4.40 0.26
C ASN A 55 -6.20 -4.29 1.28
N CYS A 56 -5.77 -5.41 1.89
CA CYS A 56 -4.46 -5.51 2.55
C CYS A 56 -3.36 -4.87 1.69
N SER A 57 -2.42 -4.20 2.33
CA SER A 57 -1.26 -3.63 1.65
C SER A 57 -0.33 -4.75 1.19
N VAL A 58 0.41 -4.50 0.10
CA VAL A 58 1.48 -5.41 -0.34
C VAL A 58 2.47 -5.62 0.80
N PHE A 59 2.90 -4.53 1.44
CA PHE A 59 3.77 -4.57 2.63
C PHE A 59 3.26 -5.50 3.75
N ARG A 60 1.97 -5.45 4.10
CA ARG A 60 1.41 -6.35 5.10
C ARG A 60 1.37 -7.80 4.61
N SER A 61 1.10 -8.02 3.32
CA SER A 61 1.13 -9.35 2.71
C SER A 61 2.54 -9.96 2.73
N GLU A 62 3.58 -9.15 2.52
CA GLU A 62 4.98 -9.55 2.70
C GLU A 62 5.28 -9.98 4.15
N LEU A 63 4.85 -9.18 5.13
CA LEU A 63 5.04 -9.51 6.54
C LEU A 63 4.29 -10.78 6.96
N LEU A 64 3.09 -10.99 6.42
CA LEU A 64 2.34 -12.23 6.66
C LEU A 64 3.04 -13.45 6.06
N ALA A 65 3.64 -13.32 4.86
CA ALA A 65 4.45 -14.36 4.26
C ALA A 65 5.67 -14.71 5.14
N ILE A 66 6.39 -13.69 5.62
CA ILE A 66 7.50 -13.86 6.58
C ILE A 66 7.03 -14.56 7.86
N ARG A 67 5.88 -14.14 8.43
CA ARG A 67 5.32 -14.78 9.61
C ARG A 67 5.09 -16.27 9.40
N GLU A 68 4.54 -16.64 8.24
CA GLU A 68 4.25 -18.03 7.92
C GLU A 68 5.50 -18.85 7.61
N ALA A 69 6.51 -18.24 6.99
CA ALA A 69 7.83 -18.84 6.82
C ALA A 69 8.48 -19.17 8.18
N LEU A 70 8.39 -18.24 9.14
CA LEU A 70 8.89 -18.46 10.50
C LEU A 70 8.05 -19.49 11.27
N ASN A 71 6.73 -19.55 11.05
CA ASN A 71 5.88 -20.61 11.59
C ASN A 71 6.35 -21.99 11.14
N PHE A 72 6.64 -22.13 9.84
CA PHE A 72 7.18 -23.37 9.30
C PHE A 72 8.55 -23.68 9.92
N ALA A 73 9.43 -22.68 10.01
CA ALA A 73 10.76 -22.83 10.59
C ALA A 73 10.77 -23.30 12.06
N LEU A 74 9.72 -23.03 12.85
CA LEU A 74 9.61 -23.53 14.23
C LEU A 74 9.59 -25.05 14.35
N HIS A 75 9.32 -25.77 13.25
CA HIS A 75 9.33 -27.23 13.21
C HIS A 75 10.73 -27.82 12.93
N PHE A 76 11.72 -26.97 12.63
CA PHE A 76 13.09 -27.38 12.33
C PHE A 76 13.99 -26.97 13.48
N GLU A 77 14.62 -27.94 14.13
CA GLU A 77 15.56 -27.69 15.21
C GLU A 77 17.00 -27.62 14.67
N ASN A 78 17.79 -26.70 15.23
CA ASN A 78 19.25 -26.61 15.06
C ASN A 78 19.78 -26.34 13.64
N SER A 79 18.93 -26.03 12.67
CA SER A 79 19.34 -25.46 11.38
C SER A 79 19.32 -23.94 11.45
N ASP A 80 20.37 -23.30 10.93
CA ASP A 80 20.33 -21.87 10.62
C ASP A 80 19.19 -21.57 9.64
N ILE A 81 18.53 -20.43 9.80
CA ILE A 81 17.34 -20.07 9.04
C ILE A 81 17.64 -18.82 8.21
N TYR A 82 17.41 -18.91 6.91
CA TYR A 82 17.57 -17.80 5.97
C TYR A 82 16.23 -17.46 5.35
N VAL A 83 15.71 -16.27 5.65
CA VAL A 83 14.50 -15.72 5.04
C VAL A 83 14.91 -14.75 3.93
N LEU A 84 14.59 -15.13 2.70
CA LEU A 84 14.88 -14.40 1.47
C LEU A 84 13.59 -13.72 0.99
N THR A 85 13.64 -12.40 0.87
CA THR A 85 12.49 -11.58 0.44
C THR A 85 12.98 -10.44 -0.42
N ASP A 86 12.17 -10.04 -1.40
CA ASP A 86 12.41 -8.83 -2.20
C ASP A 86 11.81 -7.56 -1.55
N SER A 87 11.07 -7.71 -0.46
CA SER A 87 10.55 -6.59 0.33
C SER A 87 11.62 -6.01 1.26
N LYS A 88 12.42 -5.10 0.70
CA LYS A 88 13.35 -4.28 1.49
C LYS A 88 12.63 -3.51 2.61
N SER A 89 11.39 -3.08 2.35
CA SER A 89 10.54 -2.42 3.34
C SER A 89 10.25 -3.31 4.56
N SER A 90 9.96 -4.60 4.36
CA SER A 90 9.72 -5.54 5.47
C SER A 90 10.97 -5.70 6.33
N ILE A 91 12.15 -5.85 5.71
CA ILE A 91 13.43 -5.95 6.44
C ILE A 91 13.71 -4.67 7.23
N GLN A 92 13.54 -3.49 6.62
CA GLN A 92 13.75 -2.21 7.29
C GLN A 92 12.78 -2.01 8.47
N TYR A 93 11.53 -2.41 8.28
CA TYR A 93 10.52 -2.37 9.33
C TYR A 93 10.92 -3.25 10.53
N LEU A 94 11.29 -4.50 10.28
CA LEU A 94 11.71 -5.46 11.32
C LEU A 94 13.02 -5.05 12.02
N LYS A 95 13.90 -4.27 11.37
CA LYS A 95 15.08 -3.70 12.05
C LYS A 95 14.70 -2.72 13.17
N ASN A 96 13.56 -2.05 13.05
CA ASN A 96 13.03 -1.11 14.04
C ASN A 96 12.14 -1.82 15.07
N TRP A 97 12.41 -3.10 15.37
CA TRP A 97 11.54 -3.94 16.19
C TRP A 97 11.12 -3.39 17.57
N PRO A 98 11.91 -2.57 18.29
CA PRO A 98 11.46 -2.02 19.57
C PRO A 98 10.24 -1.07 19.41
N GLU A 99 10.07 -0.47 18.23
CA GLU A 99 8.98 0.48 17.93
C GLU A 99 7.78 -0.19 17.26
N ILE A 100 7.84 -1.50 17.01
CA ILE A 100 6.76 -2.23 16.35
C ILE A 100 5.58 -2.44 17.30
N ARG A 101 4.49 -1.73 17.02
CA ARG A 101 3.22 -1.83 17.77
C ARG A 101 2.16 -2.68 17.08
N GLU A 102 2.36 -2.96 15.80
CA GLU A 102 1.42 -3.66 14.95
C GLU A 102 1.50 -5.17 15.25
N LYS A 103 0.33 -5.83 15.40
CA LYS A 103 0.19 -7.21 15.86
C LYS A 103 0.99 -8.23 15.03
N THR A 104 0.88 -8.20 13.72
CA THR A 104 1.63 -9.05 12.78
C THR A 104 3.12 -8.80 12.88
N GLY A 105 3.57 -7.54 12.94
CA GLY A 105 4.96 -7.22 13.25
C GLY A 105 5.43 -7.83 14.58
N GLN A 106 4.63 -7.72 15.64
CA GLN A 106 4.93 -8.32 16.95
C GLN A 106 4.97 -9.86 16.90
N GLU A 107 4.06 -10.49 16.16
CA GLU A 107 4.07 -11.95 15.93
C GLU A 107 5.35 -12.39 15.22
N VAL A 108 5.79 -11.65 14.20
CA VAL A 108 7.06 -11.91 13.50
C VAL A 108 8.25 -11.77 14.44
N VAL A 109 8.35 -10.66 15.17
CA VAL A 109 9.43 -10.40 16.13
C VAL A 109 9.49 -11.48 17.22
N SER A 110 8.33 -11.88 17.76
CA SER A 110 8.24 -12.95 18.76
C SER A 110 8.76 -14.28 18.21
N LYS A 111 8.41 -14.64 16.97
CA LYS A 111 8.91 -15.87 16.33
C LYS A 111 10.41 -15.82 16.07
N ILE A 112 10.92 -14.68 15.60
CA ILE A 112 12.38 -14.46 15.45
C ILE A 112 13.07 -14.67 16.79
N ALA A 113 12.54 -14.08 17.87
CA ALA A 113 13.12 -14.21 19.21
C ALA A 113 13.12 -15.66 19.70
N THR A 114 12.02 -16.41 19.50
CA THR A 114 11.94 -17.84 19.83
C THR A 114 12.95 -18.67 19.04
N LEU A 115 13.02 -18.50 17.72
CA LEU A 115 13.95 -19.24 16.86
C LEU A 115 15.41 -18.91 17.18
N SER A 116 15.69 -17.65 17.52
CA SER A 116 17.04 -17.17 17.87
C SER A 116 17.59 -17.79 19.16
N GLN A 117 16.77 -18.50 19.95
CA GLN A 117 17.25 -19.24 21.12
C GLN A 117 18.04 -20.51 20.72
N LYS A 118 17.79 -21.06 19.53
CA LYS A 118 18.36 -22.34 19.07
C LYS A 118 19.15 -22.23 17.76
N SER A 119 18.77 -21.29 16.90
CA SER A 119 19.31 -21.17 15.54
C SER A 119 19.61 -19.72 15.20
N ARG A 120 20.55 -19.47 14.29
CA ARG A 120 20.72 -18.12 13.74
C ARG A 120 19.60 -17.85 12.72
N VAL A 121 18.94 -16.70 12.85
CA VAL A 121 17.92 -16.23 11.90
C VAL A 121 18.50 -15.08 11.08
N CYS A 122 18.64 -15.28 9.77
CA CYS A 122 19.17 -14.31 8.82
C CYS A 122 18.09 -13.84 7.87
N PHE A 123 17.96 -12.52 7.71
CA PHE A 123 17.14 -11.90 6.68
C PHE A 123 18.02 -11.42 5.55
N GLN A 124 17.72 -11.87 4.34
CA GLN A 124 18.45 -11.51 3.14
C GLN A 124 17.51 -10.87 2.12
N TRP A 125 17.84 -9.66 1.70
CA TRP A 125 17.14 -9.05 0.59
C TRP A 125 17.61 -9.66 -0.74
N ILE A 126 16.67 -10.02 -1.62
CA ILE A 126 16.96 -10.45 -2.99
C ILE A 126 16.18 -9.58 -4.00
N PRO A 127 16.71 -9.33 -5.20
CA PRO A 127 15.98 -8.60 -6.22
C PRO A 127 14.79 -9.41 -6.76
N SER A 128 13.67 -8.71 -6.95
CA SER A 128 12.48 -9.26 -7.60
C SER A 128 12.66 -9.45 -9.11
N HIS A 129 11.95 -10.41 -9.70
CA HIS A 129 11.81 -10.64 -11.15
C HIS A 129 13.12 -10.75 -11.94
N VAL A 130 14.16 -11.33 -11.33
CA VAL A 130 15.43 -11.61 -12.01
C VAL A 130 15.64 -13.10 -12.29
N GLY A 131 14.63 -13.95 -12.10
CA GLY A 131 14.72 -15.39 -12.37
C GLY A 131 15.49 -16.16 -11.30
N VAL A 132 15.37 -15.75 -10.04
CA VAL A 132 15.78 -16.56 -8.88
C VAL A 132 14.63 -17.51 -8.56
N PHE A 133 14.83 -18.81 -8.85
CA PHE A 133 13.76 -19.81 -8.83
C PHE A 133 12.90 -19.77 -7.57
N GLY A 134 13.50 -19.78 -6.37
CA GLY A 134 12.72 -19.76 -5.13
C GLY A 134 11.86 -18.50 -4.94
N ASN A 135 12.31 -17.35 -5.46
CA ASN A 135 11.53 -16.11 -5.41
C ASN A 135 10.37 -16.14 -6.40
N GLU A 136 10.60 -16.64 -7.62
CA GLU A 136 9.53 -16.79 -8.61
C GLU A 136 8.45 -17.77 -8.12
N GLU A 137 8.84 -18.85 -7.43
CA GLU A 137 7.88 -19.77 -6.82
C GLU A 137 7.08 -19.12 -5.68
N ALA A 138 7.71 -18.28 -4.86
CA ALA A 138 7.01 -17.53 -3.82
C ALA A 138 6.00 -16.54 -4.43
N ASP A 139 6.38 -15.80 -5.49
CA ASP A 139 5.49 -14.89 -6.22
C ASP A 139 4.30 -15.61 -6.86
N VAL A 140 4.52 -16.77 -7.48
CA VAL A 140 3.44 -17.62 -7.99
C VAL A 140 2.49 -18.02 -6.86
N LEU A 141 3.02 -18.49 -5.72
CA LEU A 141 2.22 -18.88 -4.57
C LEU A 141 1.43 -17.70 -3.99
N ALA A 142 2.01 -16.50 -3.94
CA ALA A 142 1.32 -15.30 -3.46
C ALA A 142 0.16 -14.90 -4.38
N LYS A 143 0.37 -14.98 -5.70
CA LYS A 143 -0.68 -14.77 -6.72
C LYS A 143 -1.80 -15.80 -6.61
N GLU A 144 -1.46 -17.08 -6.50
CA GLU A 144 -2.44 -18.14 -6.27
C GLU A 144 -3.19 -17.94 -4.95
N GLY A 145 -2.49 -17.54 -3.88
CA GLY A 145 -3.09 -17.18 -2.60
C GLY A 145 -4.12 -16.07 -2.72
N SER A 146 -3.81 -15.04 -3.53
CA SER A 146 -4.74 -13.94 -3.83
C SER A 146 -5.96 -14.39 -4.66
N ALA A 147 -5.89 -15.52 -5.36
CA ALA A 147 -7.00 -16.06 -6.14
C ALA A 147 -7.96 -16.93 -5.31
N LEU A 148 -7.54 -17.45 -4.16
CA LEU A 148 -8.35 -18.33 -3.29
C LEU A 148 -9.72 -17.71 -2.91
N PRO A 149 -10.79 -18.52 -2.78
CA PRO A 149 -12.14 -17.98 -2.60
C PRO A 149 -12.36 -17.32 -1.24
N SER A 150 -11.82 -17.89 -0.16
CA SER A 150 -12.06 -17.45 1.21
C SER A 150 -10.89 -16.61 1.72
N ALA A 151 -11.16 -15.38 2.15
CA ALA A 151 -10.18 -14.54 2.81
C ALA A 151 -10.09 -14.83 4.32
N SER A 152 -8.91 -14.59 4.90
CA SER A 152 -8.78 -14.57 6.35
C SER A 152 -9.65 -13.46 6.94
N SER A 153 -10.27 -13.73 8.08
CA SER A 153 -11.18 -12.80 8.76
C SER A 153 -10.47 -11.73 9.58
N SER A 154 -9.16 -11.51 9.36
CA SER A 154 -8.40 -10.53 10.14
C SER A 154 -8.76 -9.11 9.70
N GLU A 155 -8.95 -8.22 10.68
CA GLU A 155 -9.23 -6.81 10.41
C GLU A 155 -8.08 -6.12 9.66
N LEU A 156 -8.46 -5.15 8.83
CA LEU A 156 -7.53 -4.24 8.15
C LEU A 156 -6.99 -3.19 9.11
N PHE A 157 -5.80 -2.67 8.82
CA PHE A 157 -5.24 -1.58 9.61
C PHE A 157 -5.80 -0.22 9.25
N THR A 158 -5.74 0.71 10.20
CA THR A 158 -6.14 2.11 10.00
C THR A 158 -5.45 2.72 8.79
N SER A 159 -4.18 2.40 8.53
CA SER A 159 -3.44 2.86 7.36
C SER A 159 -3.99 2.27 6.05
N GLU A 160 -4.46 1.03 6.08
CA GLU A 160 -5.08 0.35 4.93
C GLU A 160 -6.47 0.90 4.66
N ILE A 161 -7.28 1.07 5.71
CA ILE A 161 -8.59 1.75 5.64
C ILE A 161 -8.43 3.18 5.11
N TYR A 162 -7.47 3.94 5.64
CA TYR A 162 -7.16 5.28 5.15
C TYR A 162 -6.74 5.26 3.68
N SER A 163 -5.91 4.29 3.26
CA SER A 163 -5.49 4.15 1.87
C SER A 163 -6.66 3.84 0.94
N ILE A 164 -7.62 3.01 1.38
CA ILE A 164 -8.86 2.74 0.66
C ILE A 164 -9.68 4.01 0.51
N HIS A 165 -9.95 4.74 1.61
CA HIS A 165 -10.70 6.00 1.55
C HIS A 165 -10.03 7.04 0.67
N LYS A 166 -8.69 7.14 0.73
CA LYS A 166 -7.90 8.02 -0.13
C LYS A 166 -8.01 7.62 -1.60
N ALA A 167 -7.99 6.32 -1.91
CA ALA A 167 -8.15 5.83 -3.27
C ALA A 167 -9.56 6.13 -3.83
N ILE A 168 -10.61 5.94 -3.02
CA ILE A 168 -11.99 6.32 -3.36
C ILE A 168 -12.10 7.83 -3.58
N ALA A 169 -11.56 8.64 -2.67
CA ALA A 169 -11.53 10.09 -2.85
C ALA A 169 -10.83 10.46 -4.17
N ASN A 170 -9.66 9.88 -4.44
CA ASN A 170 -8.91 10.14 -5.68
C ASN A 170 -9.64 9.68 -6.94
N SER A 171 -10.38 8.57 -6.92
CA SER A 171 -11.18 8.15 -8.07
C SER A 171 -12.36 9.10 -8.30
N THR A 172 -12.99 9.59 -7.23
CA THR A 172 -14.01 10.66 -7.34
C THR A 172 -13.42 11.98 -7.82
N TRP A 173 -12.14 12.29 -7.56
CA TRP A 173 -11.47 13.45 -8.13
C TRP A 173 -11.14 13.30 -9.62
N ARG A 174 -10.87 12.09 -10.10
CA ARG A 174 -10.56 11.82 -11.52
C ARG A 174 -11.77 11.96 -12.43
N ASN A 175 -12.97 11.72 -11.90
CA ASN A 175 -14.20 12.09 -12.55
C ASN A 175 -14.52 13.54 -12.14
N PRO A 176 -14.22 14.56 -12.97
CA PRO A 176 -14.59 15.92 -12.60
C PRO A 176 -16.09 15.92 -12.27
N PRO A 177 -16.52 16.59 -11.18
CA PRO A 177 -17.94 16.76 -10.96
C PRO A 177 -18.57 17.29 -12.26
N THR A 178 -19.76 16.82 -12.59
CA THR A 178 -20.60 17.37 -13.67
C THR A 178 -21.01 18.78 -13.28
N HIS A 179 -20.03 19.66 -13.21
CA HIS A 179 -20.21 21.08 -13.04
C HIS A 179 -20.24 21.64 -14.46
N ASP A 180 -21.27 22.43 -14.77
CA ASP A 180 -21.47 23.01 -16.10
C ASP A 180 -20.22 23.75 -16.62
N TRP A 181 -19.32 24.19 -15.74
CA TRP A 181 -18.01 24.75 -16.10
C TRP A 181 -17.09 23.79 -16.88
N TYR A 182 -17.12 22.48 -16.59
CA TYR A 182 -16.35 21.49 -17.37
C TYR A 182 -17.03 21.14 -18.70
N ALA A 183 -18.34 21.36 -18.82
CA ALA A 183 -19.12 21.12 -20.04
C ALA A 183 -19.20 22.38 -20.94
N GLY A 184 -19.07 23.57 -20.37
CA GLY A 184 -19.24 24.87 -21.01
C GLY A 184 -17.92 25.61 -21.17
N ASN A 185 -17.48 25.76 -22.41
CA ASN A 185 -16.39 26.61 -22.88
C ASN A 185 -15.00 26.40 -22.26
N ARG A 186 -14.22 25.56 -22.97
CA ARG A 186 -12.75 25.48 -23.08
C ARG A 186 -11.93 25.73 -21.79
N PRO A 187 -11.19 24.72 -21.28
CA PRO A 187 -10.21 24.94 -20.23
C PRO A 187 -9.14 25.91 -20.75
N GLY A 188 -9.02 27.10 -20.15
CA GLY A 188 -8.01 28.09 -20.51
C GLY A 188 -8.50 29.53 -20.74
N LEU A 189 -9.81 29.80 -20.68
CA LEU A 189 -10.29 31.18 -20.63
C LEU A 189 -10.03 31.76 -19.24
N SER A 190 -8.84 32.33 -19.05
CA SER A 190 -8.56 33.23 -17.94
C SER A 190 -9.61 34.32 -17.94
N LEU A 191 -10.25 34.53 -16.79
CA LEU A 191 -11.14 35.67 -16.59
C LEU A 191 -10.40 36.96 -16.99
N GLN A 192 -11.01 37.70 -17.93
CA GLN A 192 -10.69 39.08 -18.24
C GLN A 192 -11.12 40.00 -17.08
N SER A 193 -10.78 39.61 -15.85
CA SER A 193 -10.94 40.44 -14.66
C SER A 193 -9.82 41.47 -14.64
N VAL A 194 -10.17 42.74 -14.39
CA VAL A 194 -9.20 43.75 -14.00
C VAL A 194 -8.88 43.51 -12.53
N GLY A 195 -7.62 43.19 -12.22
CA GLY A 195 -7.20 42.85 -10.85
C GLY A 195 -5.85 42.16 -10.79
N THR A 196 -5.30 42.02 -9.58
CA THR A 196 -4.01 41.35 -9.35
C THR A 196 -4.10 39.85 -9.70
N ARG A 197 -2.96 39.23 -10.04
CA ARG A 197 -2.87 37.77 -10.27
C ARG A 197 -3.43 36.95 -9.10
N SER A 198 -3.26 37.45 -7.87
CA SER A 198 -3.80 36.83 -6.65
C SER A 198 -5.33 36.82 -6.65
N ALA A 199 -5.97 37.95 -6.97
CA ALA A 199 -7.42 38.06 -7.05
C ALA A 199 -8.02 37.17 -8.16
N LYS A 200 -7.36 37.12 -9.33
CA LYS A 200 -7.76 36.22 -10.43
C LYS A 200 -7.68 34.75 -10.01
N THR A 201 -6.57 34.36 -9.41
CA THR A 201 -6.38 32.98 -8.93
C THR A 201 -7.41 32.61 -7.85
N ALA A 202 -7.76 33.56 -6.97
CA ALA A 202 -8.80 33.35 -5.96
C ALA A 202 -10.19 33.18 -6.60
N LEU A 203 -10.53 33.99 -7.60
CA LEU A 203 -11.80 33.92 -8.32
C LEU A 203 -11.94 32.66 -9.18
N ASP A 204 -10.87 32.25 -9.87
CA ASP A 204 -10.81 31.00 -10.64
C ASP A 204 -10.99 29.79 -9.72
N ARG A 205 -10.35 29.82 -8.54
CA ARG A 205 -10.54 28.81 -7.50
C ARG A 205 -11.94 28.85 -6.89
N LEU A 206 -12.57 30.02 -6.77
CA LEU A 206 -13.95 30.14 -6.27
C LEU A 206 -14.93 29.45 -7.23
N ARG A 207 -14.82 29.78 -8.53
CA ARG A 207 -15.65 29.24 -9.63
C ARG A 207 -15.51 27.75 -9.85
N SER A 208 -14.28 27.26 -9.79
CA SER A 208 -13.99 25.83 -9.90
C SER A 208 -14.19 25.08 -8.57
N GLY A 209 -14.57 25.78 -7.49
CA GLY A 209 -14.73 25.21 -6.16
C GLY A 209 -13.42 24.81 -5.47
N HIS A 210 -12.23 25.12 -6.01
CA HIS A 210 -10.92 24.79 -5.46
C HIS A 210 -10.34 25.86 -4.49
N ILE A 211 -11.17 26.51 -3.67
CA ILE A 211 -10.70 27.42 -2.62
C ILE A 211 -10.24 26.65 -1.38
N LYS A 212 -9.06 27.01 -0.86
CA LYS A 212 -8.46 26.39 0.35
C LYS A 212 -9.15 26.77 1.67
N SER A 213 -10.05 27.75 1.69
CA SER A 213 -10.65 28.31 2.90
C SER A 213 -12.09 27.84 3.19
N LEU A 214 -12.50 26.69 2.67
CA LEU A 214 -13.87 26.20 2.81
C LEU A 214 -14.04 25.36 4.08
N LYS A 215 -15.09 25.64 4.85
CA LYS A 215 -15.65 24.69 5.82
C LYS A 215 -16.57 23.75 5.04
N PHE A 216 -16.50 22.46 5.36
CA PHE A 216 -17.44 21.47 4.84
C PHE A 216 -18.51 21.24 5.90
N ILE A 217 -19.78 21.48 5.54
CA ILE A 217 -20.95 21.10 6.33
C ILE A 217 -21.76 20.18 5.42
N ASP A 218 -22.09 18.96 5.89
CA ASP A 218 -22.89 17.97 5.17
C ASP A 218 -22.48 17.72 3.70
N LYS A 219 -21.16 17.63 3.45
CA LYS A 219 -20.53 17.42 2.13
C LYS A 219 -20.68 18.58 1.15
N GLU A 220 -21.29 19.68 1.55
CA GLU A 220 -21.34 20.92 0.78
C GLU A 220 -20.31 21.94 1.27
N LYS A 221 -19.84 22.78 0.35
CA LYS A 221 -18.85 23.81 0.60
C LYS A 221 -19.56 25.09 1.02
N THR A 222 -19.39 25.50 2.28
CA THR A 222 -20.05 26.71 2.81
C THR A 222 -19.05 27.86 2.98
N PHE A 223 -19.53 29.08 2.73
CA PHE A 223 -18.82 30.34 2.95
C PHE A 223 -19.45 31.08 4.12
N SER A 224 -18.66 31.84 4.86
CA SER A 224 -19.12 32.41 6.12
C SER A 224 -19.88 33.73 6.01
N SER A 225 -19.97 34.37 4.85
CA SER A 225 -20.75 35.62 4.70
C SER A 225 -20.94 36.01 3.22
N CYS A 226 -22.12 35.76 2.62
CA CYS A 226 -22.56 36.57 1.48
C CYS A 226 -22.92 37.98 1.96
N PRO A 227 -22.58 39.06 1.22
CA PRO A 227 -23.11 40.41 1.49
C PRO A 227 -24.64 40.50 1.53
N CYS A 228 -25.31 39.52 0.94
CA CYS A 228 -26.74 39.42 0.76
C CYS A 228 -27.46 38.54 1.80
N SER A 229 -26.72 37.88 2.70
CA SER A 229 -27.28 36.94 3.71
C SER A 229 -28.11 35.76 3.15
N CYS A 230 -27.89 35.37 1.88
CA CYS A 230 -28.57 34.25 1.20
C CYS A 230 -27.61 33.04 1.02
N PRO A 231 -28.11 31.84 0.62
CA PRO A 231 -27.40 30.57 0.74
C PRO A 231 -26.01 30.51 0.10
N ASP A 232 -25.07 29.90 0.83
CA ASP A 232 -23.62 29.98 0.67
C ASP A 232 -23.03 29.12 -0.47
N SER A 233 -23.68 29.06 -1.65
CA SER A 233 -23.08 28.36 -2.79
C SER A 233 -22.02 29.23 -3.49
N PRO A 234 -20.92 28.66 -4.03
CA PRO A 234 -19.92 29.42 -4.79
C PRO A 234 -20.54 30.22 -5.94
N ALA A 235 -21.50 29.64 -6.66
CA ALA A 235 -22.22 30.28 -7.76
C ALA A 235 -22.93 31.57 -7.31
N HIS A 236 -23.62 31.51 -6.18
CA HIS A 236 -24.31 32.65 -5.61
C HIS A 236 -23.36 33.79 -5.23
N ILE A 237 -22.19 33.48 -4.65
CA ILE A 237 -21.20 34.50 -4.29
C ILE A 237 -20.64 35.18 -5.54
N ILE A 238 -20.40 34.42 -6.60
CA ILE A 238 -19.92 34.94 -7.89
C ILE A 238 -20.94 35.89 -8.52
N ASP A 239 -22.22 35.57 -8.40
CA ASP A 239 -23.32 36.43 -8.84
C ASP A 239 -23.43 37.68 -7.97
N CYS A 240 -23.38 37.54 -6.64
CA CYS A 240 -23.50 38.64 -5.69
C CYS A 240 -22.36 39.67 -5.78
N ILE A 241 -21.14 39.25 -6.11
CA ILE A 241 -20.02 40.17 -6.34
C ILE A 241 -20.01 40.74 -7.77
N GLY A 242 -21.04 40.48 -8.57
CA GLY A 242 -21.17 40.98 -9.94
C GLY A 242 -20.14 40.38 -10.90
N ALA A 243 -19.58 39.22 -10.58
CA ALA A 243 -18.55 38.59 -11.39
C ALA A 243 -19.13 37.62 -12.44
N SER A 244 -20.42 37.25 -12.36
CA SER A 244 -21.04 36.24 -13.23
C SER A 244 -20.80 36.44 -14.72
N THR A 245 -20.82 37.68 -15.23
CA THR A 245 -20.59 37.96 -16.65
C THR A 245 -20.12 39.38 -16.92
N ARG A 246 -18.84 39.51 -17.31
CA ARG A 246 -18.36 40.27 -18.48
C ARG A 246 -17.33 39.41 -19.19
#